data_AF-A0A8T4JD99-F1
#
_entry.id   AF-A0A8T4JD99-F1
#
_cell.length_a   1.000
_cell.length_b   1.000
_cell.length_c   1.000
_cell.angle_alpha   90.00
_cell.angle_beta   90.00
_cell.angle_gamma   90.00
#
_symmetry.space_group_name_H-M   'P 1'
#
loop_
_entity.id
_entity.type
_entity.pdbx_description
1 polymer ?
#
loop_
_entity_poly.entity_id
_entity_poly.type
_entity_poly.pdbx_seq_one_letter_code
_entity_poly.pdbx_strand_id
1 'polypeptide(L)'
;EEILEKWGVRPGEIKAKIDKADWLLYACEELCKLLAFQQFLTPLAKMRIRLEYGVKEELLNLMKFKGIGKKRARKMYRNAIRSVGDVKKVEASSLAQLLGKKIAANLKEQVGETVDPAKLVVKPRKRKGQKALADWNKKEDAGKK
;
A
#
# COMPACT_ATOMS: atom_id res chain seq x y z
N GLU A 1 2.76 -0.41 15.44
CA GLU A 1 2.86 -0.66 16.88
C GLU A 1 1.50 -0.97 17.51
N GLU A 2 0.39 -0.35 17.08
CA GLU A 2 -0.95 -0.50 17.70
C GLU A 2 -1.39 -1.91 18.13
N ILE A 3 -1.10 -2.97 17.36
CA ILE A 3 -1.51 -4.34 17.72
C ILE A 3 -0.72 -4.87 18.93
N LEU A 4 0.58 -4.53 19.02
CA LEU A 4 1.45 -4.97 20.11
C LEU A 4 1.02 -4.32 21.42
N GLU A 5 0.78 -3.01 21.38
CA GLU A 5 0.36 -2.21 22.53
C GLU A 5 -1.05 -2.60 23.00
N LYS A 6 -2.00 -2.75 22.07
CA LYS A 6 -3.39 -3.05 22.41
C LYS A 6 -3.59 -4.43 23.04
N TRP A 7 -2.79 -5.41 22.65
CA TRP A 7 -2.97 -6.81 23.05
C TRP A 7 -1.82 -7.35 23.90
N GLY A 8 -0.81 -6.54 24.24
CA GLY A 8 0.35 -6.96 25.03
C GLY A 8 1.20 -8.06 24.38
N VAL A 9 1.16 -8.16 23.05
CA VAL A 9 1.79 -9.26 22.30
C VAL A 9 3.20 -8.86 21.86
N ARG A 10 4.15 -9.79 21.89
CA ARG A 10 5.51 -9.56 21.36
C ARG A 10 5.56 -9.75 19.84
N PRO A 11 6.44 -9.06 19.10
CA PRO A 11 6.53 -9.19 17.65
C PRO A 11 6.75 -10.64 17.15
N GLY A 12 7.55 -11.43 17.87
CA GLY A 12 7.81 -12.83 17.53
C GLY A 12 6.59 -13.74 17.70
N GLU A 13 5.74 -13.46 18.69
CA GLU A 13 4.51 -14.23 18.93
C GLU A 13 3.47 -14.03 17.82
N ILE A 14 3.40 -12.82 17.25
CA ILE A 14 2.52 -12.54 16.11
C ILE A 14 2.90 -13.43 14.94
N LYS A 15 4.20 -13.55 14.63
CA LYS A 15 4.66 -14.38 13.51
C LYS A 15 4.32 -15.86 13.74
N ALA A 16 4.60 -16.38 14.94
CA ALA A 16 4.23 -17.75 15.30
C ALA A 16 2.71 -18.01 15.23
N LYS A 17 1.87 -17.04 15.64
CA LYS A 17 0.41 -17.16 15.52
C LYS A 17 -0.06 -17.12 14.07
N ILE A 18 0.53 -16.27 13.23
CA ILE A 18 0.25 -16.22 11.79
C ILE A 18 0.59 -17.56 11.13
N ASP A 19 1.76 -18.13 11.43
CA ASP A 19 2.20 -19.39 10.84
C ASP A 19 1.28 -20.56 11.26
N LYS A 20 0.86 -20.60 12.53
CA LYS A 20 -0.14 -21.56 13.00
C LYS A 20 -1.50 -21.38 12.32
N ALA A 21 -1.94 -20.15 12.14
CA ALA A 21 -3.21 -19.85 11.47
C ALA A 21 -3.16 -20.22 9.98
N ASP A 22 -2.02 -20.07 9.30
CA ASP A 22 -1.84 -20.51 7.90
C ASP A 22 -1.98 -22.03 7.79
N TRP A 23 -1.35 -22.77 8.71
CA TRP A 23 -1.47 -24.23 8.76
C TRP A 23 -2.92 -24.70 8.99
N LEU A 24 -3.64 -24.06 9.91
CA LEU A 24 -5.06 -24.37 10.16
C LEU A 24 -5.95 -24.06 8.95
N LEU A 25 -5.70 -22.94 8.26
CA LEU A 25 -6.43 -22.60 7.03
C LEU A 25 -6.15 -23.61 5.92
N TYR A 26 -4.91 -24.06 5.78
CA TYR A 26 -4.55 -25.11 4.83
C TYR A 26 -5.26 -26.43 5.15
N ALA A 27 -5.24 -26.88 6.41
CA ALA A 27 -5.97 -28.08 6.83
C ALA A 27 -7.48 -27.96 6.55
N CYS A 28 -8.07 -26.79 6.79
CA CYS A 28 -9.47 -26.52 6.49
C CYS A 28 -9.77 -26.58 4.98
N GLU A 29 -8.87 -26.07 4.14
CA GLU A 29 -8.97 -26.16 2.68
C GLU A 29 -8.97 -27.62 2.20
N GLU A 30 -8.06 -28.45 2.72
CA GLU A 30 -8.00 -29.87 2.39
C GLU A 30 -9.24 -30.64 2.86
N LEU A 31 -9.75 -30.34 4.06
CA LEU A 31 -11.02 -30.91 4.53
C LEU A 31 -12.20 -30.50 3.64
N CYS A 32 -12.24 -29.24 3.18
CA CYS A 32 -13.28 -28.79 2.25
C CYS A 32 -13.20 -29.51 0.90
N LYS A 33 -11.99 -29.82 0.40
CA LYS A 33 -11.81 -30.62 -0.81
C LYS A 33 -12.33 -32.05 -0.62
N LEU A 34 -11.98 -32.69 0.49
CA LEU A 34 -12.42 -34.05 0.84
C LEU A 34 -13.94 -34.16 0.99
N LEU A 35 -14.56 -33.17 1.63
CA LEU A 35 -16.01 -33.12 1.86
C LEU A 35 -16.80 -32.53 0.68
N ALA A 36 -16.12 -32.25 -0.44
CA ALA A 36 -16.70 -31.63 -1.65
C ALA A 36 -17.38 -30.27 -1.42
N PHE A 37 -16.98 -29.51 -0.40
CA PHE A 37 -17.50 -28.17 -0.12
C PHE A 37 -16.80 -27.08 -0.94
N GLN A 38 -16.99 -27.15 -2.27
CA GLN A 38 -16.34 -26.26 -3.25
C GLN A 38 -16.60 -24.76 -2.99
N GLN A 39 -17.76 -24.42 -2.44
CA GLN A 39 -18.15 -23.04 -2.13
C GLN A 39 -17.20 -22.32 -1.15
N PHE A 40 -16.51 -23.06 -0.28
CA PHE A 40 -15.62 -22.47 0.72
C PHE A 40 -14.16 -22.36 0.26
N LEU A 41 -13.77 -23.06 -0.81
CA LEU A 41 -12.38 -23.04 -1.30
C LEU A 41 -11.94 -21.65 -1.75
N THR A 42 -12.80 -20.93 -2.49
CA THR A 42 -12.47 -19.57 -2.95
C THR A 42 -12.33 -18.58 -1.79
N PRO A 43 -13.28 -18.49 -0.83
CA PRO A 43 -13.11 -17.70 0.38
C PRO A 43 -11.85 -18.06 1.20
N LEU A 44 -11.55 -19.35 1.37
CA LEU A 44 -10.38 -19.81 2.12
C LEU A 44 -9.07 -19.38 1.46
N ALA A 45 -8.94 -19.57 0.14
CA ALA A 45 -7.77 -19.13 -0.61
C ALA A 45 -7.55 -17.61 -0.48
N LYS A 46 -8.63 -16.82 -0.58
CA LYS A 46 -8.57 -15.37 -0.35
C LYS A 46 -8.16 -15.02 1.08
N MET A 47 -8.67 -15.75 2.08
CA MET A 47 -8.35 -15.53 3.48
C MET A 47 -6.88 -15.82 3.78
N ARG A 48 -6.33 -16.87 3.17
CA ARG A 48 -4.92 -17.24 3.28
C ARG A 48 -3.99 -16.13 2.78
N ILE A 49 -4.26 -15.60 1.59
CA ILE A 49 -3.52 -14.45 1.02
C ILE A 49 -3.62 -13.23 1.94
N ARG A 50 -4.80 -12.97 2.51
CA ARG A 50 -4.99 -11.86 3.46
C ARG A 50 -4.22 -12.04 4.76
N LEU A 51 -4.06 -13.27 5.24
CA LEU A 51 -3.30 -13.59 6.44
C LEU A 51 -1.81 -13.32 6.23
N GLU A 52 -1.25 -13.82 5.14
CA GLU A 52 0.16 -13.62 4.76
C GLU A 52 0.51 -12.12 4.67
N TYR A 53 -0.28 -11.40 3.87
CA TYR A 53 -0.07 -9.97 3.69
C TYR A 53 -0.65 -9.12 4.81
N GLY A 54 -1.42 -9.66 5.76
CA GLY A 54 -2.09 -8.90 6.84
C GLY A 54 -2.84 -7.65 6.37
N VAL A 55 -3.56 -7.76 5.24
CA VAL A 55 -4.32 -6.66 4.64
C VAL A 55 -5.77 -7.06 4.38
N LYS A 56 -6.63 -6.05 4.22
CA LYS A 56 -8.01 -6.23 3.75
C LYS A 56 -8.03 -6.64 2.29
N GLU A 57 -9.13 -7.26 1.86
CA GLU A 57 -9.31 -7.74 0.48
C GLU A 57 -9.16 -6.62 -0.56
N GLU A 58 -9.62 -5.41 -0.23
CA GLU A 58 -9.53 -4.22 -1.08
C GLU A 58 -8.09 -3.85 -1.49
N LEU A 59 -7.09 -4.29 -0.72
CA LEU A 59 -5.67 -3.98 -0.95
C LEU A 59 -4.95 -5.06 -1.76
N LEU A 60 -5.56 -6.22 -1.99
CA LEU A 60 -4.91 -7.36 -2.66
C LEU A 60 -4.47 -7.01 -4.08
N ASN A 61 -5.26 -6.20 -4.79
CA ASN A 61 -4.92 -5.74 -6.14
C ASN A 61 -3.63 -4.92 -6.18
N LEU A 62 -3.37 -4.13 -5.13
CA LEU A 62 -2.16 -3.30 -5.01
C LEU A 62 -0.95 -4.08 -4.49
N MET A 63 -1.17 -5.16 -3.74
CA MET A 63 -0.10 -6.01 -3.21
C MET A 63 0.58 -6.87 -4.28
N LYS A 64 -0.04 -7.01 -5.47
CA LYS A 64 0.57 -7.70 -6.63
C LYS A 64 1.82 -6.98 -7.16
N PHE A 65 1.93 -5.68 -6.90
CA PHE A 65 3.06 -4.89 -7.37
C PHE A 65 4.32 -5.11 -6.52
N LYS A 66 5.45 -5.34 -7.19
CA LYS A 66 6.73 -5.52 -6.50
C LYS A 66 7.16 -4.22 -5.82
N GLY A 67 7.53 -4.32 -4.54
CA GLY A 67 7.94 -3.17 -3.72
C GLY A 67 6.80 -2.42 -3.03
N ILE A 68 5.55 -2.87 -3.18
CA ILE A 68 4.40 -2.35 -2.42
C ILE A 68 4.11 -3.28 -1.24
N GLY A 69 4.37 -2.78 -0.04
CA GLY A 69 3.97 -3.44 1.21
C GLY A 69 2.69 -2.85 1.82
N LYS A 70 2.25 -3.42 2.95
CA LYS A 70 1.00 -3.06 3.67
C LYS A 70 0.80 -1.55 3.86
N LYS A 71 1.84 -0.84 4.33
CA LYS A 71 1.79 0.61 4.59
C LYS A 71 1.59 1.43 3.30
N ARG A 72 2.30 1.06 2.23
CA ARG A 72 2.25 1.76 0.93
C ARG A 72 0.92 1.49 0.21
N ALA A 73 0.46 0.24 0.21
CA ALA A 73 -0.85 -0.13 -0.34
C ALA A 73 -1.97 0.67 0.35
N ARG A 74 -1.97 0.75 1.70
CA ARG A 74 -2.94 1.58 2.45
C ARG A 74 -2.86 3.06 2.07
N LYS A 75 -1.65 3.59 1.86
CA LYS A 75 -1.46 4.99 1.45
C LYS A 75 -2.05 5.25 0.06
N MET A 76 -1.83 4.34 -0.90
CA MET A 76 -2.42 4.44 -2.24
C MET A 76 -3.94 4.35 -2.20
N TYR A 77 -4.48 3.39 -1.44
CA TYR A 77 -5.92 3.20 -1.29
C TYR A 77 -6.63 4.43 -0.72
N ARG A 78 -6.03 5.08 0.28
CA ARG A 78 -6.52 6.36 0.85
C ARG A 78 -6.53 7.53 -0.15
N ASN A 79 -5.71 7.46 -1.21
CA ASN A 79 -5.67 8.45 -2.28
C ASN A 79 -6.47 8.00 -3.51
N ALA A 80 -7.45 7.12 -3.33
CA ALA A 80 -8.33 6.59 -4.39
C ALA A 80 -7.62 5.81 -5.50
N ILE A 81 -6.39 5.35 -5.27
CA ILE A 81 -5.66 4.47 -6.20
C ILE A 81 -5.90 3.02 -5.74
N ARG A 82 -6.80 2.30 -6.42
CA ARG A 82 -7.27 0.98 -5.94
C ARG A 82 -6.96 -0.16 -6.91
N SER A 83 -6.87 0.16 -8.20
CA SER A 83 -6.68 -0.81 -9.28
C SER A 83 -5.41 -0.56 -10.09
N VAL A 84 -5.02 -1.54 -10.90
CA VAL A 84 -3.94 -1.41 -11.88
C VAL A 84 -4.24 -0.29 -12.89
N GLY A 85 -5.52 -0.16 -13.29
CA GLY A 85 -5.98 0.91 -14.18
C GLY A 85 -5.81 2.30 -13.57
N ASP A 86 -6.03 2.45 -12.26
CA ASP A 86 -5.84 3.72 -11.57
C ASP A 86 -4.36 4.10 -11.53
N VAL A 87 -3.48 3.12 -11.31
CA VAL A 87 -2.02 3.34 -11.35
C VAL A 87 -1.57 3.81 -12.73
N LYS A 88 -2.19 3.30 -13.80
CA LYS A 88 -1.93 3.78 -15.17
C LYS A 88 -2.40 5.21 -15.38
N LYS A 89 -3.61 5.56 -14.93
CA LYS A 89 -4.19 6.90 -15.12
C LYS A 89 -3.51 7.99 -14.31
N VAL A 90 -3.02 7.67 -13.11
CA VAL A 90 -2.42 8.67 -12.22
C VAL A 90 -1.07 9.12 -12.74
N GLU A 91 -0.79 10.42 -12.68
CA GLU A 91 0.51 10.97 -13.06
C GLU A 91 1.64 10.41 -12.18
N ALA A 92 2.77 10.11 -12.82
CA ALA A 92 3.96 9.63 -12.12
C ALA A 92 4.50 10.64 -11.09
N SER A 93 4.26 11.95 -11.29
CA SER A 93 4.56 13.03 -10.34
C SER A 93 3.83 12.84 -9.00
N SER A 94 2.54 12.51 -9.06
CA SER A 94 1.67 12.30 -7.91
C SER A 94 2.02 11.00 -7.19
N LEU A 95 2.29 9.93 -7.94
CA LEU A 95 2.81 8.68 -7.37
C LEU A 95 4.16 8.87 -6.68
N ALA A 96 5.06 9.66 -7.27
CA ALA A 96 6.36 9.97 -6.69
C ALA A 96 6.23 10.79 -5.40
N GLN A 97 5.26 11.69 -5.32
CA GLN A 97 4.95 12.43 -4.09
C GLN A 97 4.42 11.50 -2.98
N LEU A 98 3.66 10.46 -3.33
CA LEU A 98 3.08 9.53 -2.38
C LEU A 98 4.06 8.43 -1.93
N LEU A 99 4.82 7.85 -2.84
CA LEU A 99 5.61 6.64 -2.60
C LEU A 99 7.13 6.88 -2.66
N GLY A 100 7.56 7.98 -3.28
CA GLY A 100 8.96 8.27 -3.61
C GLY A 100 9.26 7.98 -5.08
N LYS A 101 10.21 8.73 -5.65
CA LYS A 101 10.54 8.72 -7.10
C LYS A 101 10.88 7.32 -7.64
N LYS A 102 11.75 6.58 -6.95
CA LYS A 102 12.20 5.23 -7.36
C LYS A 102 11.05 4.22 -7.40
N ILE A 103 10.15 4.25 -6.41
CA ILE A 103 9.02 3.32 -6.34
C ILE A 103 7.95 3.68 -7.37
N ALA A 104 7.72 4.97 -7.60
CA ALA A 104 6.78 5.42 -8.62
C ALA A 104 7.24 5.05 -10.04
N ALA A 105 8.54 5.18 -10.34
CA ALA A 105 9.11 4.74 -11.61
C ALA A 105 8.94 3.23 -11.79
N ASN A 106 9.38 2.42 -10.82
CA ASN A 106 9.23 0.97 -10.85
C ASN A 106 7.77 0.51 -10.98
N LEU A 107 6.83 1.25 -10.36
CA LEU A 107 5.41 0.94 -10.42
C LEU A 107 4.83 1.25 -11.81
N LYS A 108 5.27 2.34 -12.44
CA LYS A 108 4.86 2.71 -13.81
C LYS A 108 5.45 1.76 -14.85
N GLU A 109 6.70 1.34 -14.67
CA GLU A 109 7.33 0.31 -15.50
C GLU A 109 6.55 -1.01 -15.44
N GLN A 110 6.11 -1.44 -14.25
CA GLN A 110 5.29 -2.64 -14.08
C GLN A 110 3.91 -2.56 -14.77
N VAL A 111 3.45 -1.37 -15.12
CA VAL A 111 2.17 -1.13 -15.81
C VAL A 111 2.40 -0.80 -17.30
N GLY A 112 3.65 -0.86 -17.78
CA GLY A 112 4.02 -0.66 -19.19
C GLY A 112 4.28 0.80 -19.59
N GLU A 113 4.45 1.71 -18.63
CA GLU A 113 4.88 3.09 -18.88
C GLU A 113 6.31 3.27 -18.40
N THR A 114 7.25 3.45 -19.32
CA THR A 114 8.64 3.79 -18.98
C THR A 114 8.71 5.25 -18.57
N VAL A 115 9.06 5.51 -17.31
CA VAL A 115 9.17 6.87 -16.77
C VAL A 115 10.52 7.03 -16.11
N ASP A 116 11.35 7.91 -16.66
CA ASP A 116 12.66 8.20 -16.08
C ASP A 116 12.50 8.85 -14.70
N PRO A 117 13.07 8.26 -13.63
CA PRO A 117 12.94 8.80 -12.27
C PRO A 117 13.55 10.21 -12.10
N ALA A 118 14.49 10.58 -12.98
CA ALA A 118 15.16 11.88 -12.99
C ALA A 118 14.27 13.01 -13.53
N LYS A 119 13.33 12.72 -14.43
CA LYS A 119 12.43 13.72 -15.05
C LYS A 119 11.20 14.03 -14.18
N LEU A 120 11.02 13.33 -13.06
CA LEU A 120 9.91 13.53 -12.15
C LEU A 120 10.12 14.79 -11.27
N VAL A 121 9.53 15.90 -11.72
CA VAL A 121 9.38 17.13 -10.94
C VAL A 121 8.27 16.95 -9.92
N VAL A 122 8.63 16.59 -8.69
CA VAL A 122 7.69 16.55 -7.57
C VAL A 122 7.56 17.97 -7.03
N LYS A 123 6.37 18.58 -7.19
CA LYS A 123 6.10 19.91 -6.61
C LYS A 123 6.36 19.88 -5.09
N PRO A 124 7.08 20.85 -4.52
CA PRO A 124 7.32 20.90 -3.09
C PRO A 124 5.98 21.01 -2.33
N ARG A 125 6.01 20.45 -1.11
CA ARG A 125 4.85 20.08 -0.29
C ARG A 125 3.94 21.27 0.06
N LYS A 126 2.98 21.62 -0.79
CA LYS A 126 1.82 22.44 -0.38
C LYS A 126 0.78 21.55 0.32
N ARG A 127 0.93 21.33 1.62
CA ARG A 127 -0.20 20.84 2.44
C ARG A 127 -1.27 21.96 2.41
N LYS A 128 -2.49 21.68 1.94
CA LYS A 128 -3.62 22.61 2.08
C LYS A 128 -3.71 23.03 3.55
N GLY A 129 -3.50 24.32 3.84
CA GLY A 129 -3.55 24.90 5.19
C GLY A 129 -2.20 25.24 5.85
N GLN A 130 -1.05 24.74 5.36
CA GLN A 130 0.27 25.17 5.83
C GLN A 130 0.97 26.00 4.75
N LYS A 131 1.15 27.31 5.02
CA LYS A 131 2.07 28.13 4.22
C LYS A 131 3.51 27.68 4.47
N ALA A 132 4.30 27.54 3.42
CA ALA A 132 5.72 27.24 3.57
C ALA A 132 6.44 28.45 4.17
N LEU A 133 7.50 28.24 4.94
CA LEU A 133 8.32 29.34 5.49
C LEU A 133 8.83 30.28 4.38
N ALA A 134 9.08 29.74 3.18
CA ALA A 134 9.44 30.51 1.99
C ALA A 134 8.32 31.44 1.46
N ASP A 135 7.05 31.14 1.76
CA ASP A 135 5.91 32.01 1.44
C ASP A 135 5.78 33.18 2.45
N TRP A 136 6.46 33.11 3.61
CA TRP A 136 6.52 34.19 4.60
C TRP A 136 7.53 35.27 4.20
N ASN A 137 8.77 34.90 3.83
CA ASN A 137 9.81 35.89 3.46
C ASN A 137 9.41 36.76 2.26
N LYS A 138 8.70 36.19 1.27
CA LYS A 138 8.22 36.96 0.11
C LYS A 138 7.24 38.09 0.44
N LYS A 139 6.60 38.06 1.61
CA LYS A 139 5.70 39.14 2.06
C LYS A 139 6.46 40.31 2.69
N GLU A 140 7.59 40.06 3.35
CA GLU A 140 8.40 41.13 3.93
C GLU A 140 9.11 41.95 2.84
N ASP A 141 9.57 41.28 1.77
CA ASP A 141 10.22 41.93 0.63
C ASP A 141 9.26 42.79 -0.22
N ALA A 142 7.96 42.47 -0.19
CA ALA A 142 6.93 43.23 -0.90
C ALA A 142 6.42 44.47 -0.13
N GLY A 143 6.77 44.59 1.16
CA GLY A 143 6.41 45.73 2.01
C GLY A 143 7.50 46.82 2.11
N LYS A 144 8.64 46.63 1.44
CA LYS A 144 9.70 47.63 1.27
C LYS A 144 9.71 48.13 -0.18
N LYS A 145 8.67 48.88 -0.56
CA LYS A 145 8.71 49.82 -1.68
C LYS A 145 7.97 51.08 -1.27
#